data_AF-A0A6N2YJZ4-F1
#
_entry.id   AF-A0A6N2YJZ4-F1
#
_cell.length_a   1.000
_cell.length_b   1.000
_cell.length_c   1.000
_cell.angle_alpha   90.00
_cell.angle_beta   90.00
_cell.angle_gamma   90.00
#
_symmetry.space_group_name_H-M   'P 1'
#
loop_
_entity.id
_entity.type
_entity.pdbx_description
1 polymer ?
#
loop_
_entity_poly.entity_id
_entity_poly.type
_entity_poly.pdbx_seq_one_letter_code
_entity_poly.pdbx_strand_id
1 'polypeptide(L)'
;MQNQLALSGEKIVEKVYPHLLHHVGLIRGEYLLRELNQNILLPNCQQFVKDYLDTICHLYSDEEVWYRFSELTNAEANSLDGTKEYFDERHPLFGYRGIRRLLACPDEFQAETNVVTEVFQTNPNLSIIFPFVNDAEQLKQAITVLRQYGFTGKVGTMIELPSAYFDLDRILETGISKIVVGMNDLTSFIFATVRNSQWHDMESPIMLDMLRQMQDKARKNKIDFAVAGYLNTSFIQKMNQMGIECILHYSSIPEIFDLEIDHPDHLKHIKEESKKLQRRTHDTARNVECLQAN
;
A
#
# COMPACT_ATOMS: atom_id res chain seq x y z
N MET A 1 14.74 12.60 -14.16
CA MET A 1 14.04 12.43 -12.88
C MET A 1 14.27 11.00 -12.45
N GLN A 2 14.66 10.77 -11.19
CA GLN A 2 14.79 9.42 -10.65
C GLN A 2 13.46 9.01 -10.03
N ASN A 3 13.03 7.79 -10.31
CA ASN A 3 11.77 7.24 -9.80
C ASN A 3 12.01 6.53 -8.46
N GLN A 4 10.96 6.02 -7.84
CA GLN A 4 11.02 5.34 -6.54
C GLN A 4 10.70 3.86 -6.70
N LEU A 5 11.16 3.03 -5.77
CA LEU A 5 10.93 1.59 -5.76
C LEU A 5 9.72 1.22 -4.90
N ALA A 6 8.87 0.32 -5.40
CA ALA A 6 7.86 -0.39 -4.62
C ALA A 6 8.24 -1.86 -4.38
N LEU A 7 8.26 -2.26 -3.12
CA LEU A 7 8.50 -3.62 -2.64
C LEU A 7 7.25 -4.26 -2.04
N SER A 8 7.29 -5.58 -1.93
CA SER A 8 6.16 -6.48 -1.67
C SER A 8 6.57 -7.72 -0.88
N GLY A 9 7.70 -7.66 -0.17
CA GLY A 9 8.31 -8.83 0.49
C GLY A 9 9.55 -9.37 -0.20
N GLU A 10 9.93 -8.84 -1.37
CA GLU A 10 11.15 -9.27 -2.04
C GLU A 10 12.37 -9.04 -1.14
N LYS A 11 13.18 -10.08 -0.93
CA LYS A 11 14.34 -10.10 -0.03
C LYS A 11 15.60 -9.62 -0.74
N ILE A 12 15.65 -8.33 -1.03
CA ILE A 12 16.80 -7.72 -1.71
C ILE A 12 18.03 -7.65 -0.79
N VAL A 13 19.21 -7.87 -1.35
CA VAL A 13 20.50 -7.83 -0.62
C VAL A 13 21.33 -6.58 -0.90
N GLU A 14 20.96 -5.83 -1.95
CA GLU A 14 21.56 -4.57 -2.34
C GLU A 14 20.51 -3.58 -2.88
N LYS A 15 20.87 -2.29 -2.98
CA LYS A 15 19.97 -1.27 -3.53
C LYS A 15 19.65 -1.59 -4.99
N VAL A 16 18.38 -1.57 -5.36
CA VAL A 16 17.91 -1.98 -6.69
C VAL A 16 18.05 -0.82 -7.64
N TYR A 17 19.02 -0.88 -8.56
CA TYR A 17 19.26 0.13 -9.60
C TYR A 17 19.22 1.59 -9.08
N PRO A 18 20.07 1.98 -8.12
CA PRO A 18 19.98 3.27 -7.41
C PRO A 18 20.10 4.51 -8.31
N HIS A 19 20.67 4.35 -9.51
CA HIS A 19 20.75 5.41 -10.51
C HIS A 19 19.40 5.70 -11.20
N LEU A 20 18.48 4.74 -11.20
CA LEU A 20 17.11 4.84 -11.73
C LEU A 20 16.07 5.03 -10.61
N LEU A 21 16.27 4.29 -9.51
CA LEU A 21 15.34 4.17 -8.39
C LEU A 21 16.01 4.64 -7.11
N HIS A 22 15.78 5.90 -6.73
CA HIS A 22 16.64 6.57 -5.74
C HIS A 22 16.32 6.23 -4.28
N HIS A 23 15.13 5.70 -3.96
CA HIS A 23 14.78 5.18 -2.64
C HIS A 23 13.56 4.24 -2.68
N VAL A 24 13.23 3.61 -1.55
CA VAL A 24 12.01 2.80 -1.37
C VAL A 24 10.83 3.71 -1.07
N GLY A 25 10.07 4.04 -2.11
CA GLY A 25 8.90 4.91 -2.02
C GLY A 25 7.64 4.21 -1.50
N LEU A 26 7.63 2.87 -1.45
CA LEU A 26 6.50 2.09 -0.96
C LEU A 26 6.89 0.64 -0.62
N ILE A 27 6.64 0.19 0.60
CA ILE A 27 6.58 -1.23 0.97
C ILE A 27 5.12 -1.56 1.21
N ARG A 28 4.60 -2.57 0.51
CA ARG A 28 3.21 -2.98 0.59
C ARG A 28 3.00 -3.99 1.73
N GLY A 29 2.56 -3.51 2.89
CA GLY A 29 2.48 -4.31 4.11
C GLY A 29 1.64 -5.59 4.01
N GLU A 30 0.58 -5.59 3.20
CA GLU A 30 -0.28 -6.77 3.04
C GLU A 30 0.47 -7.99 2.49
N TYR A 31 1.51 -7.79 1.68
CA TYR A 31 2.24 -8.92 1.11
C TYR A 31 3.19 -9.57 2.14
N LEU A 32 3.63 -8.83 3.16
CA LEU A 32 4.42 -9.40 4.25
C LEU A 32 3.58 -10.38 5.09
N LEU A 33 2.34 -10.01 5.39
CA LEU A 33 1.38 -10.89 6.09
C LEU A 33 1.03 -12.12 5.23
N ARG A 34 0.81 -11.90 3.93
CA ARG A 34 0.45 -12.96 2.98
C ARG A 34 1.59 -13.93 2.67
N GLU A 35 2.84 -13.50 2.77
CA GLU A 35 3.99 -14.40 2.63
C GLU A 35 3.95 -15.52 3.68
N LEU A 36 3.55 -15.19 4.91
CA LEU A 36 3.39 -16.15 5.99
C LEU A 36 1.99 -16.78 6.04
N ASN A 37 1.02 -16.22 5.32
CA ASN A 37 -0.41 -16.53 5.48
C ASN A 37 -0.90 -16.35 6.93
N GLN A 38 -0.35 -15.35 7.62
CA GLN A 38 -0.63 -15.06 9.03
C GLN A 38 -1.09 -13.62 9.20
N ASN A 39 -2.01 -13.43 10.14
CA ASN A 39 -2.45 -12.12 10.58
C ASN A 39 -1.38 -11.48 11.48
N ILE A 40 -1.30 -10.15 11.46
CA ILE A 40 -0.36 -9.37 12.28
C ILE A 40 -0.55 -9.56 13.81
N LEU A 41 -1.66 -10.15 14.24
CA LEU A 41 -1.88 -10.54 15.64
C LEU A 41 -0.95 -11.67 16.10
N LEU A 42 -0.38 -12.46 15.18
CA LEU A 42 0.50 -13.57 15.51
C LEU A 42 1.96 -13.10 15.72
N PRO A 43 2.65 -13.51 16.80
CA PRO A 43 4.01 -13.07 17.09
C PRO A 43 5.02 -13.35 15.96
N ASN A 44 4.89 -14.50 15.28
CA ASN A 44 5.76 -14.84 14.15
C ASN A 44 5.59 -13.86 12.98
N CYS A 45 4.35 -13.41 12.72
CA CYS A 45 4.07 -12.41 11.70
C CYS A 45 4.66 -11.05 12.08
N GLN A 46 4.52 -10.64 13.35
CA GLN A 46 5.10 -9.39 13.85
C GLN A 46 6.64 -9.40 13.70
N GLN A 47 7.29 -10.49 14.10
CA GLN A 47 8.74 -10.64 13.98
C GLN A 47 9.19 -10.60 12.53
N PHE A 48 8.48 -11.28 11.62
CA PHE A 48 8.83 -11.26 10.20
C PHE A 48 8.71 -9.87 9.58
N VAL A 49 7.62 -9.15 9.86
CA VAL A 49 7.45 -7.76 9.37
C VAL A 49 8.56 -6.86 9.93
N LYS A 50 8.88 -6.99 11.22
CA LYS A 50 9.97 -6.26 11.87
C LYS A 50 11.31 -6.52 11.17
N ASP A 51 11.70 -7.78 11.04
CA ASP A 51 12.99 -8.18 10.45
C ASP A 51 13.12 -7.71 8.99
N TYR A 52 12.02 -7.79 8.24
CA TYR A 52 11.98 -7.29 6.86
C TYR A 52 12.21 -5.78 6.82
N LEU A 53 11.46 -5.01 7.61
CA LEU A 53 11.58 -3.56 7.62
C LEU A 53 12.94 -3.10 8.14
N ASP A 54 13.47 -3.73 9.20
CA ASP A 54 14.83 -3.50 9.69
C ASP A 54 15.84 -3.68 8.55
N THR A 55 15.78 -4.81 7.84
CA THR A 55 16.70 -5.11 6.73
C THR A 55 16.66 -4.04 5.65
N ILE A 56 15.45 -3.65 5.20
CA ILE A 56 15.31 -2.64 4.14
C ILE A 56 15.76 -1.26 4.63
N CYS A 57 15.42 -0.87 5.87
CA CYS A 57 15.83 0.43 6.41
C CYS A 57 17.35 0.54 6.58
N HIS A 58 18.02 -0.54 7.01
CA HIS A 58 19.49 -0.59 7.07
C HIS A 58 20.12 -0.50 5.68
N LEU A 59 19.54 -1.16 4.68
CA LEU A 59 20.04 -1.13 3.31
C LEU A 59 19.93 0.25 2.66
N TYR A 60 18.90 1.03 3.03
CA TYR A 60 18.65 2.40 2.57
C TYR A 60 18.89 3.43 3.69
N SER A 61 19.94 3.25 4.50
CA SER A 61 20.17 4.05 5.72
C SER A 61 20.27 5.57 5.50
N ASP A 62 20.62 6.00 4.29
CA ASP A 62 20.78 7.42 3.93
C ASP A 62 19.50 8.00 3.29
N GLU A 63 18.51 7.17 3.01
CA GLU A 63 17.29 7.53 2.32
C GLU A 63 16.04 7.18 3.13
N GLU A 64 14.95 7.91 2.87
CA GLU A 64 13.66 7.60 3.48
C GLU A 64 13.09 6.30 2.91
N VAL A 65 12.57 5.44 3.79
CA VAL A 65 11.87 4.21 3.44
C VAL A 65 10.41 4.34 3.84
N TRP A 66 9.50 4.20 2.87
CA TRP A 66 8.08 4.37 3.11
C TRP A 66 7.37 3.02 3.22
N TYR A 67 6.87 2.69 4.41
CA TYR A 67 6.00 1.55 4.64
C TYR A 67 4.53 1.94 4.54
N ARG A 68 3.72 1.20 3.79
CA ARG A 68 2.27 1.36 3.79
C ARG A 68 1.63 0.31 4.66
N PHE A 69 0.77 0.75 5.58
CA PHE A 69 -0.05 -0.14 6.39
C PHE A 69 -0.76 -1.18 5.52
N SER A 70 -0.98 -2.36 6.09
CA SER A 70 -1.59 -3.48 5.38
C SER A 70 -2.95 -3.12 4.77
N GLU A 71 -3.11 -3.42 3.49
CA GLU A 71 -4.33 -3.16 2.72
C GLU A 71 -4.92 -4.46 2.16
N LEU A 72 -5.33 -5.35 3.05
CA LEU A 72 -5.98 -6.60 2.69
C LEU A 72 -7.45 -6.35 2.31
N THR A 73 -7.92 -7.02 1.26
CA THR A 73 -9.36 -7.24 1.08
C THR A 73 -9.90 -8.16 2.18
N ASN A 74 -11.21 -8.17 2.43
CA ASN A 74 -11.77 -9.08 3.43
C ASN A 74 -11.56 -10.55 3.07
N ALA A 75 -11.64 -10.91 1.78
CA ALA A 75 -11.34 -12.28 1.35
C ALA A 75 -9.89 -12.69 1.68
N GLU A 76 -8.94 -11.77 1.55
CA GLU A 76 -7.55 -12.01 1.94
C GLU A 76 -7.40 -12.09 3.46
N ALA A 77 -7.91 -11.10 4.20
CA ALA A 77 -7.80 -11.05 5.65
C ALA A 77 -8.46 -12.28 6.32
N ASN A 78 -9.66 -12.65 5.90
CA ASN A 78 -10.40 -13.82 6.41
C ASN A 78 -9.68 -15.15 6.12
N SER A 79 -8.75 -15.18 5.16
CA SER A 79 -7.99 -16.39 4.84
C SER A 79 -6.72 -16.56 5.68
N LEU A 80 -6.27 -15.51 6.38
CA LEU A 80 -5.05 -15.55 7.19
C LEU A 80 -5.28 -16.27 8.52
N ASP A 81 -4.28 -17.07 8.93
CA ASP A 81 -4.26 -17.66 10.26
C ASP A 81 -4.15 -16.57 11.34
N GLY A 82 -4.88 -16.73 12.44
CA GLY A 82 -4.94 -15.76 13.53
C GLY A 82 -5.88 -14.56 13.31
N THR A 83 -6.59 -14.49 12.17
CA THR A 83 -7.64 -13.48 11.98
C THR A 83 -8.79 -13.71 12.96
N LYS A 84 -9.12 -12.68 13.74
CA LYS A 84 -10.21 -12.70 14.73
C LYS A 84 -11.53 -12.15 14.16
N GLU A 85 -11.45 -11.01 13.49
CA GLU A 85 -12.63 -10.31 12.96
C GLU A 85 -12.82 -10.61 11.47
N TYR A 86 -13.95 -11.26 11.18
CA TYR A 86 -14.36 -11.67 9.84
C TYR A 86 -15.48 -10.77 9.36
N PHE A 87 -15.28 -10.12 8.22
CA PHE A 87 -16.33 -9.36 7.54
C PHE A 87 -16.77 -10.12 6.30
N ASP A 88 -18.09 -10.23 6.12
CA ASP A 88 -18.67 -10.66 4.85
C ASP A 88 -18.72 -9.47 3.89
N GLU A 89 -18.38 -9.71 2.63
CA GLU A 89 -18.31 -8.67 1.62
C GLU A 89 -18.69 -9.20 0.25
N ARG A 90 -19.79 -8.67 -0.31
CA ARG A 90 -20.21 -8.98 -1.67
C ARG A 90 -19.39 -8.25 -2.74
N HIS A 91 -18.79 -7.11 -2.38
CA HIS A 91 -18.11 -6.22 -3.31
C HIS A 91 -16.74 -5.77 -2.76
N PRO A 92 -15.66 -6.54 -2.99
CA PRO A 92 -14.31 -6.31 -2.43
C PRO A 92 -13.69 -4.91 -2.62
N LEU A 93 -14.22 -4.13 -3.57
CA LEU A 93 -13.76 -2.77 -3.83
C LEU A 93 -14.32 -1.75 -2.83
N PHE A 94 -15.39 -2.04 -2.09
CA PHE A 94 -16.14 -1.03 -1.33
C PHE A 94 -16.14 -1.21 0.19
N GLY A 95 -15.66 -2.33 0.72
CA GLY A 95 -15.77 -2.64 2.15
C GLY A 95 -14.54 -2.28 2.97
N TYR A 96 -14.27 -3.14 3.95
CA TYR A 96 -13.27 -2.93 5.00
C TYR A 96 -11.86 -3.33 4.53
N ARG A 97 -11.18 -2.40 3.88
CA ARG A 97 -9.75 -2.49 3.54
C ARG A 97 -9.02 -1.20 3.90
N GLY A 98 -7.69 -1.29 3.98
CA GLY A 98 -6.82 -0.18 4.35
C GLY A 98 -7.24 0.46 5.67
N ILE A 99 -7.23 1.80 5.74
CA ILE A 99 -7.57 2.55 6.96
C ILE A 99 -8.95 2.19 7.55
N ARG A 100 -9.92 1.77 6.72
CA ARG A 100 -11.25 1.36 7.21
C ARG A 100 -11.16 0.10 8.07
N ARG A 101 -10.34 -0.87 7.66
CA ARG A 101 -10.08 -2.06 8.46
C ARG A 101 -9.24 -1.73 9.68
N LEU A 102 -8.21 -0.90 9.54
CA LEU A 102 -7.39 -0.48 10.69
C LEU A 102 -8.25 0.13 11.81
N LEU A 103 -9.21 0.99 11.47
CA LEU A 103 -10.11 1.61 12.45
C LEU A 103 -11.21 0.68 12.97
N ALA A 104 -11.62 -0.32 12.18
CA ALA A 104 -12.62 -1.31 12.59
C ALA A 104 -12.02 -2.45 13.45
N CYS A 105 -10.74 -2.78 13.24
CA CYS A 105 -9.99 -3.84 13.92
C CYS A 105 -8.83 -3.24 14.73
N PRO A 106 -9.11 -2.59 15.88
CA PRO A 106 -8.08 -1.88 16.65
C PRO A 106 -6.94 -2.78 17.13
N ASP A 107 -7.20 -4.05 17.45
CA ASP A 107 -6.16 -5.02 17.82
C ASP A 107 -5.13 -5.21 16.69
N GLU A 108 -5.59 -5.34 15.44
CA GLU A 108 -4.71 -5.51 14.28
C GLU A 108 -3.90 -4.24 14.02
N PHE A 109 -4.57 -3.08 14.08
CA PHE A 109 -3.91 -1.79 13.88
C PHE A 109 -2.88 -1.51 14.98
N GLN A 110 -3.19 -1.81 16.24
CA GLN A 110 -2.26 -1.69 17.35
C GLN A 110 -1.04 -2.62 17.15
N ALA A 111 -1.26 -3.88 16.78
CA ALA A 111 -0.18 -4.83 16.57
C ALA A 111 0.78 -4.37 15.44
N GLU A 112 0.24 -3.95 14.30
CA GLU A 112 1.04 -3.42 13.19
C GLU A 112 1.76 -2.12 13.58
N THR A 113 1.08 -1.24 14.33
CA THR A 113 1.64 0.02 14.83
C THR A 113 2.81 -0.20 15.79
N ASN A 114 2.72 -1.17 16.70
CA ASN A 114 3.80 -1.50 17.61
C ASN A 114 5.04 -1.94 16.83
N VAL A 115 4.87 -2.81 15.82
CA VAL A 115 5.97 -3.27 14.96
C VAL A 115 6.67 -2.11 14.27
N VAL A 116 5.92 -1.24 13.58
CA VAL A 116 6.55 -0.10 12.87
C VAL A 116 7.15 0.93 13.82
N THR A 117 6.61 1.07 15.04
CA THR A 117 7.17 1.94 16.08
C THR A 117 8.49 1.40 16.60
N GLU A 118 8.59 0.10 16.86
CA GLU A 118 9.84 -0.54 17.27
C GLU A 118 10.93 -0.41 16.19
N VAL A 119 10.59 -0.68 14.93
CA VAL A 119 11.53 -0.51 13.81
C VAL A 119 11.99 0.94 13.69
N PHE A 120 11.09 1.91 13.85
CA PHE A 120 11.42 3.33 13.77
C PHE A 120 12.38 3.79 14.86
N GLN A 121 12.29 3.22 16.07
CA GLN A 121 13.19 3.56 17.18
C GLN A 121 14.66 3.22 16.86
N THR A 122 14.90 2.19 16.07
CA THR A 122 16.24 1.81 15.59
C THR A 122 16.57 2.38 14.21
N ASN A 123 15.55 2.68 13.40
CA ASN A 123 15.68 3.15 12.02
C ASN A 123 14.84 4.43 11.80
N PRO A 124 15.38 5.62 12.12
CA PRO A 124 14.63 6.87 12.03
C PRO A 124 14.31 7.31 10.59
N ASN A 125 14.78 6.58 9.58
CA ASN A 125 14.45 6.76 8.16
C ASN A 125 13.19 5.99 7.73
N LEU A 126 12.49 5.30 8.65
CA LEU A 126 11.19 4.70 8.37
C LEU A 126 10.07 5.74 8.46
N SER A 127 9.28 5.84 7.39
CA SER A 127 8.06 6.65 7.31
C SER A 127 6.86 5.80 6.90
N ILE A 128 5.65 6.28 7.22
CA ILE A 128 4.43 5.45 7.10
C ILE A 128 3.42 6.07 6.15
N ILE A 129 2.65 5.23 5.45
CA ILE A 129 1.57 5.64 4.55
C ILE A 129 0.27 4.97 4.97
N PHE A 130 -0.80 5.76 5.11
CA PHE A 130 -2.16 5.25 5.25
C PHE A 130 -2.83 5.03 3.88
N PRO A 131 -3.23 3.80 3.53
CA PRO A 131 -3.99 3.51 2.31
C PRO A 131 -5.48 3.78 2.47
N PHE A 132 -6.16 3.90 1.32
CA PHE A 132 -7.60 3.82 1.18
C PHE A 132 -8.39 4.85 2.00
N VAL A 133 -7.81 6.05 2.16
CA VAL A 133 -8.39 7.15 2.92
C VAL A 133 -9.61 7.73 2.21
N ASN A 134 -10.68 7.95 2.98
CA ASN A 134 -11.90 8.60 2.51
C ASN A 134 -11.78 10.13 2.56
N ASP A 135 -11.31 10.66 3.69
CA ASP A 135 -11.35 12.08 4.03
C ASP A 135 -10.35 12.41 5.15
N ALA A 136 -10.22 13.69 5.47
CA ALA A 136 -9.29 14.21 6.46
C ALA A 136 -9.60 13.78 7.89
N GLU A 137 -10.87 13.58 8.26
CA GLU A 137 -11.24 13.20 9.63
C GLU A 137 -10.85 11.76 9.91
N GLN A 138 -11.07 10.86 8.95
CA GLN A 138 -10.60 9.48 9.02
C GLN A 138 -9.07 9.42 9.14
N LEU A 139 -8.35 10.22 8.33
CA LEU A 139 -6.89 10.28 8.39
C LEU A 139 -6.38 10.83 9.73
N LYS A 140 -6.98 11.90 10.25
CA LYS A 140 -6.64 12.46 11.58
C LYS A 140 -6.82 11.43 12.68
N GLN A 141 -7.90 10.65 12.62
CA GLN A 141 -8.16 9.60 13.60
C GLN A 141 -7.03 8.56 13.59
N ALA A 142 -6.66 8.04 12.41
CA ALA A 142 -5.59 7.04 12.31
C ALA A 142 -4.21 7.61 12.70
N ILE A 143 -3.90 8.86 12.32
CA ILE A 143 -2.68 9.54 12.78
C ILE A 143 -2.67 9.66 14.30
N THR A 144 -3.79 10.03 14.91
CA THR A 144 -3.89 10.16 16.37
C THR A 144 -3.56 8.85 17.07
N VAL A 145 -4.15 7.74 16.60
CA VAL A 145 -3.87 6.40 17.13
C VAL A 145 -2.39 6.04 16.94
N LEU A 146 -1.83 6.26 15.75
CA LEU A 146 -0.42 6.03 15.45
C LEU A 146 0.52 6.79 16.41
N ARG A 147 0.22 8.06 16.70
CA ARG A 147 1.00 8.88 17.65
C ARG A 147 0.83 8.41 19.09
N GLN A 148 -0.36 7.95 19.49
CA GLN A 148 -0.62 7.43 20.85
C GLN A 148 0.24 6.19 21.16
N TYR A 149 0.52 5.37 20.15
CA TYR A 149 1.42 4.21 20.28
C TYR A 149 2.91 4.54 20.09
N GLY A 150 3.26 5.82 19.94
CA GLY A 150 4.64 6.30 20.06
C GLY A 150 5.39 6.49 18.74
N PHE A 151 4.79 6.22 17.58
CA PHE A 151 5.44 6.51 16.30
C PHE A 151 5.52 8.03 16.07
N THR A 152 6.72 8.59 15.89
CA THR A 152 6.94 10.04 15.71
C THR A 152 7.53 10.42 14.34
N GLY A 153 7.78 9.46 13.45
CA GLY A 153 8.27 9.67 12.09
C GLY A 153 7.26 10.36 11.14
N LYS A 154 7.62 10.51 9.87
CA LYS A 154 6.74 11.18 8.90
C LYS A 154 5.56 10.26 8.54
N VAL A 155 4.45 10.90 8.19
CA VAL A 155 3.24 10.22 7.74
C VAL A 155 2.88 10.74 6.35
N GLY A 156 2.54 9.84 5.46
CA GLY A 156 1.95 10.11 4.16
C GLY A 156 0.58 9.44 4.05
N THR A 157 -0.09 9.71 2.95
CA THR A 157 -1.38 9.09 2.65
C THR A 157 -1.49 8.76 1.17
N MET A 158 -2.28 7.74 0.86
CA MET A 158 -2.68 7.45 -0.50
C MET A 158 -3.98 8.14 -0.88
N ILE A 159 -4.00 8.79 -2.04
CA ILE A 159 -5.24 9.28 -2.66
C ILE A 159 -5.69 8.25 -3.71
N GLU A 160 -6.67 7.45 -3.32
CA GLU A 160 -7.21 6.32 -4.10
C GLU A 160 -8.70 6.44 -4.35
N LEU A 161 -9.38 7.29 -3.57
CA LEU A 161 -10.82 7.46 -3.60
C LEU A 161 -11.18 8.87 -4.06
N PRO A 162 -12.24 9.04 -4.88
CA PRO A 162 -12.70 10.37 -5.29
C PRO A 162 -13.02 11.28 -4.10
N SER A 163 -13.52 10.74 -2.99
CA SER A 163 -13.79 11.53 -1.78
C SER A 163 -12.53 12.19 -1.22
N ALA A 164 -11.40 11.49 -1.21
CA ALA A 164 -10.13 12.04 -0.73
C ALA A 164 -9.57 13.10 -1.68
N TYR A 165 -9.79 12.94 -2.99
CA TYR A 165 -9.46 13.99 -3.96
C TYR A 165 -10.25 15.27 -3.69
N PHE A 166 -11.57 15.16 -3.44
CA PHE A 166 -12.40 16.33 -3.15
C PHE A 166 -12.13 16.96 -1.79
N ASP A 167 -11.73 16.17 -0.79
CA ASP A 167 -11.37 16.65 0.57
C ASP A 167 -9.88 16.99 0.71
N LEU A 168 -9.13 17.05 -0.40
CA LEU A 168 -7.67 17.16 -0.40
C LEU A 168 -7.15 18.34 0.43
N ASP A 169 -7.79 19.51 0.37
CA ASP A 169 -7.31 20.69 1.12
C ASP A 169 -7.28 20.42 2.63
N ARG A 170 -8.30 19.73 3.16
CA ARG A 170 -8.36 19.34 4.58
C ARG A 170 -7.41 18.19 4.90
N ILE A 171 -7.15 17.29 3.94
CA ILE A 171 -6.16 16.23 4.08
C ILE A 171 -4.75 16.83 4.23
N LEU A 172 -4.41 17.88 3.47
CA LEU A 172 -3.11 18.54 3.57
C LEU A 172 -2.88 19.20 4.95
N GLU A 173 -3.94 19.61 5.63
CA GLU A 173 -3.90 20.18 6.99
C GLU A 173 -3.65 19.15 8.10
N THR A 174 -3.64 17.85 7.78
CA THR A 174 -3.43 16.78 8.79
C THR A 174 -1.97 16.60 9.23
N GLY A 175 -1.04 17.36 8.63
CA GLY A 175 0.38 17.27 8.95
C GLY A 175 1.12 16.14 8.23
N ILE A 176 0.54 15.59 7.16
CA ILE A 176 1.24 14.65 6.28
C ILE A 176 2.41 15.32 5.56
N SER A 177 3.41 14.51 5.19
CA SER A 177 4.59 14.93 4.45
C SER A 177 4.61 14.41 3.00
N LYS A 178 3.77 13.42 2.67
CA LYS A 178 3.74 12.80 1.33
C LYS A 178 2.34 12.39 0.90
N ILE A 179 2.05 12.59 -0.37
CA ILE A 179 0.90 12.05 -1.08
C ILE A 179 1.39 11.03 -2.11
N VAL A 180 0.76 9.86 -2.11
CA VAL A 180 0.91 8.86 -3.17
C VAL A 180 -0.44 8.66 -3.85
N VAL A 181 -0.55 8.97 -5.15
CA VAL A 181 -1.80 8.68 -5.87
C VAL A 181 -1.80 7.23 -6.32
N GLY A 182 -2.73 6.43 -5.80
CA GLY A 182 -2.91 5.04 -6.22
C GLY A 182 -3.71 4.97 -7.52
N MET A 183 -3.00 5.05 -8.66
CA MET A 183 -3.61 5.20 -9.98
C MET A 183 -4.58 4.08 -10.34
N ASN A 184 -4.27 2.85 -9.93
CA ASN A 184 -5.12 1.69 -10.21
C ASN A 184 -6.53 1.87 -9.65
N ASP A 185 -6.63 2.26 -8.38
CA ASP A 185 -7.91 2.34 -7.67
C ASP A 185 -8.61 3.66 -7.97
N LEU A 186 -7.89 4.79 -7.98
CA LEU A 186 -8.49 6.08 -8.31
C LEU A 186 -9.14 6.08 -9.70
N THR A 187 -8.45 5.54 -10.71
CA THR A 187 -9.00 5.43 -12.07
C THR A 187 -10.22 4.51 -12.10
N SER A 188 -10.20 3.40 -11.35
CA SER A 188 -11.33 2.47 -11.26
C SER A 188 -12.57 3.16 -10.68
N PHE A 189 -12.41 3.96 -9.63
CA PHE A 189 -13.53 4.66 -9.00
C PHE A 189 -14.02 5.88 -9.78
N ILE A 190 -13.12 6.63 -10.43
CA ILE A 190 -13.50 7.78 -11.27
C ILE A 190 -14.31 7.34 -12.48
N PHE A 191 -13.94 6.22 -13.11
CA PHE A 191 -14.62 5.69 -14.30
C PHE A 191 -15.63 4.58 -14.01
N ALA A 192 -15.83 4.20 -12.73
CA ALA A 192 -16.68 3.09 -12.31
C ALA A 192 -16.41 1.80 -13.10
N THR A 193 -15.14 1.40 -13.19
CA THR A 193 -14.66 0.31 -14.06
C THR A 193 -13.64 -0.59 -13.34
N VAL A 194 -13.41 -1.78 -13.89
CA VAL A 194 -12.36 -2.70 -13.43
C VAL A 194 -11.04 -2.46 -14.17
N ARG A 195 -9.91 -2.81 -13.56
CA ARG A 195 -8.55 -2.50 -14.08
C ARG A 195 -8.23 -3.06 -15.46
N ASN A 196 -8.85 -4.16 -15.88
CA ASN A 196 -8.61 -4.80 -17.18
C ASN A 196 -9.63 -4.38 -18.26
N SER A 197 -10.45 -3.36 -17.97
CA SER A 197 -11.43 -2.81 -18.89
C SER A 197 -10.80 -1.75 -19.78
N GLN A 198 -11.24 -1.66 -21.05
CA GLN A 198 -10.86 -0.58 -21.95
C GLN A 198 -11.25 0.83 -21.45
N TRP A 199 -12.19 0.91 -20.51
CA TRP A 199 -12.64 2.16 -19.90
C TRP A 199 -11.75 2.60 -18.72
N HIS A 200 -10.79 1.76 -18.31
CA HIS A 200 -9.80 2.11 -17.29
C HIS A 200 -8.64 2.85 -17.96
N ASP A 201 -8.80 4.17 -18.10
CA ASP A 201 -7.83 5.03 -18.77
C ASP A 201 -7.15 6.00 -17.79
N MET A 202 -5.98 5.59 -17.29
CA MET A 202 -5.12 6.41 -16.44
C MET A 202 -4.55 7.63 -17.18
N GLU A 203 -4.48 7.59 -18.52
CA GLU A 203 -3.93 8.65 -19.36
C GLU A 203 -4.99 9.64 -19.85
N SER A 204 -6.24 9.43 -19.48
CA SER A 204 -7.35 10.32 -19.83
C SER A 204 -7.10 11.76 -19.36
N PRO A 205 -7.62 12.77 -20.07
CA PRO A 205 -7.50 14.17 -19.65
C PRO A 205 -8.01 14.41 -18.22
N ILE A 206 -9.08 13.72 -17.81
CA ILE A 206 -9.64 13.79 -16.45
C ILE A 206 -8.57 13.42 -15.41
N MET A 207 -7.93 12.26 -15.58
CA MET A 207 -6.91 11.80 -14.62
C MET A 207 -5.69 12.71 -14.61
N LEU A 208 -5.22 13.15 -15.78
CA LEU A 208 -4.07 14.06 -15.89
C LEU A 208 -4.33 15.43 -15.25
N ASP A 209 -5.54 15.98 -15.41
CA ASP A 209 -5.93 17.24 -14.78
C ASP A 209 -6.08 17.09 -13.26
N MET A 210 -6.61 15.97 -12.78
CA MET A 210 -6.64 15.67 -11.34
C MET A 210 -5.22 15.58 -10.77
N LEU A 211 -4.31 14.87 -11.43
CA LEU A 211 -2.91 14.76 -11.01
C LEU A 211 -2.21 16.12 -10.95
N ARG A 212 -2.42 16.99 -11.96
CA ARG A 212 -1.88 18.36 -11.96
C ARG A 212 -2.41 19.16 -10.77
N GLN A 213 -3.72 19.13 -10.52
CA GLN A 213 -4.33 19.84 -9.40
C GLN A 213 -3.81 19.36 -8.04
N MET A 214 -3.67 18.04 -7.86
CA MET A 214 -3.10 17.48 -6.63
C MET A 214 -1.63 17.87 -6.46
N GLN A 215 -0.82 17.78 -7.53
CA GLN A 215 0.59 18.17 -7.53
C GLN A 215 0.76 19.64 -7.16
N ASP A 216 -0.04 20.55 -7.74
CA ASP A 216 0.03 21.98 -7.46
C ASP A 216 -0.29 22.28 -5.99
N LYS A 217 -1.33 21.62 -5.44
CA LYS A 217 -1.69 21.75 -4.02
C LYS A 217 -0.61 21.17 -3.10
N ALA A 218 -0.06 20.00 -3.42
CA ALA A 218 1.02 19.39 -2.65
C ALA A 218 2.28 20.29 -2.65
N ARG A 219 2.68 20.79 -3.82
CA ARG A 219 3.81 21.71 -3.99
C ARG A 219 3.64 22.99 -3.20
N LYS A 220 2.45 23.61 -3.24
CA LYS A 220 2.13 24.83 -2.47
C LYS A 220 2.29 24.60 -0.96
N ASN A 221 1.97 23.39 -0.48
CA ASN A 221 2.06 23.01 0.93
C ASN A 221 3.39 22.33 1.29
N LYS A 222 4.36 22.24 0.36
CA LYS A 222 5.66 21.56 0.56
C LYS A 222 5.51 20.09 0.98
N ILE A 223 4.54 19.42 0.38
CA ILE A 223 4.26 17.99 0.57
C ILE A 223 4.80 17.24 -0.65
N ASP A 224 5.53 16.14 -0.41
CA ASP A 224 6.06 15.28 -1.46
C ASP A 224 4.90 14.62 -2.23
N PHE A 225 5.07 14.44 -3.53
CA PHE A 225 4.00 13.96 -4.40
C PHE A 225 4.53 12.94 -5.39
N ALA A 226 3.92 11.74 -5.40
CA ALA A 226 4.26 10.68 -6.34
C ALA A 226 3.00 9.92 -6.78
N VAL A 227 3.12 9.15 -7.87
CA VAL A 227 2.07 8.24 -8.34
C VAL A 227 2.54 6.79 -8.23
N ALA A 228 1.64 5.88 -7.89
CA ALA A 228 1.92 4.46 -7.79
C ALA A 228 0.85 3.64 -8.53
N GLY A 229 1.19 2.41 -8.91
CA GLY A 229 0.29 1.49 -9.59
C GLY A 229 1.02 0.57 -10.55
N TYR A 230 0.26 -0.19 -11.35
CA TYR A 230 0.85 -0.92 -12.48
C TYR A 230 0.92 0.05 -13.66
N LEU A 231 2.00 0.83 -13.70
CA LEU A 231 2.21 1.90 -14.67
C LEU A 231 2.91 1.36 -15.92
N ASN A 232 2.46 1.79 -17.10
CA ASN A 232 3.14 1.49 -18.36
C ASN A 232 4.23 2.55 -18.66
N THR A 233 5.14 2.25 -19.59
CA THR A 233 6.26 3.12 -19.95
C THR A 233 5.82 4.50 -20.49
N SER A 234 4.74 4.56 -21.27
CA SER A 234 4.18 5.82 -21.80
C SER A 234 3.73 6.75 -20.66
N PHE A 235 2.96 6.21 -19.72
CA PHE A 235 2.50 6.94 -18.55
C PHE A 235 3.68 7.42 -17.69
N ILE A 236 4.68 6.56 -17.44
CA ILE A 236 5.87 6.93 -16.66
C ILE A 236 6.62 8.10 -17.31
N GLN A 237 6.82 8.05 -18.63
CA GLN A 237 7.47 9.14 -19.36
C GLN A 237 6.68 10.45 -19.26
N LYS A 238 5.35 10.37 -19.40
CA LYS A 238 4.44 11.53 -19.26
C LYS A 238 4.50 12.15 -17.86
N MET A 239 4.46 11.33 -16.81
CA MET A 239 4.60 11.80 -15.42
C MET A 239 5.94 12.48 -15.18
N ASN A 240 7.04 11.87 -15.64
CA ASN A 240 8.37 12.45 -15.53
C ASN A 240 8.47 13.81 -16.26
N GLN A 241 7.83 13.97 -17.42
CA GLN A 241 7.75 15.26 -18.14
C GLN A 241 6.93 16.31 -17.38
N MET A 242 5.91 15.88 -16.63
CA MET A 242 5.13 16.73 -15.71
C MET A 242 5.84 17.00 -14.37
N GLY A 243 7.04 16.45 -14.18
CA GLY A 243 7.78 16.56 -12.92
C GLY A 243 7.12 15.82 -11.76
N ILE A 244 6.42 14.72 -12.07
CA ILE A 244 5.79 13.82 -11.10
C ILE A 244 6.62 12.54 -11.06
N GLU A 245 7.08 12.17 -9.87
CA GLU A 245 7.80 10.91 -9.66
C GLU A 245 6.84 9.71 -9.66
N CYS A 246 7.29 8.60 -10.22
CA CYS A 246 6.58 7.33 -10.19
C CYS A 246 7.21 6.38 -9.18
N ILE A 247 6.37 5.69 -8.42
CA ILE A 247 6.76 4.54 -7.60
C ILE A 247 6.51 3.27 -8.43
N LEU A 248 7.59 2.59 -8.81
CA LEU A 248 7.59 1.46 -9.73
C LEU A 248 7.73 0.14 -8.99
N HIS A 249 6.88 -0.83 -9.29
CA HIS A 249 6.96 -2.17 -8.70
C HIS A 249 8.25 -2.87 -9.09
N TYR A 250 8.92 -3.50 -8.12
CA TYR A 250 10.10 -4.34 -8.33
C TYR A 250 9.89 -5.34 -9.47
N SER A 251 8.76 -6.04 -9.48
CA SER A 251 8.40 -7.03 -10.51
C SER A 251 8.20 -6.45 -11.92
N SER A 252 8.07 -5.13 -12.06
CA SER A 252 7.88 -4.45 -13.35
C SER A 252 9.18 -3.90 -13.93
N ILE A 253 10.29 -3.95 -13.19
CA ILE A 253 11.60 -3.45 -13.65
C ILE A 253 12.04 -4.09 -14.97
N PRO A 254 11.95 -5.43 -15.16
CA PRO A 254 12.38 -6.05 -16.41
C PRO A 254 11.60 -5.56 -17.62
N GLU A 255 10.28 -5.39 -17.49
CA GLU A 255 9.43 -4.91 -18.58
C GLU A 255 9.67 -3.43 -18.91
N ILE A 256 9.87 -2.60 -17.89
CA ILE A 256 10.00 -1.14 -18.06
C ILE A 256 11.39 -0.75 -18.58
N PHE A 257 12.44 -1.42 -18.10
CA PHE A 257 13.83 -1.00 -18.31
C PHE A 257 14.70 -2.00 -19.07
N ASP A 258 14.19 -3.20 -19.39
CA ASP A 258 14.97 -4.30 -19.99
C ASP A 258 16.17 -4.69 -19.10
N LEU A 259 15.90 -4.89 -17.81
CA LEU A 259 16.88 -5.17 -16.75
C LEU A 259 16.53 -6.44 -15.96
N GLU A 260 17.53 -7.12 -15.40
CA GLU A 260 17.31 -8.32 -14.58
C GLU A 260 17.00 -7.99 -13.12
N ILE A 261 16.34 -8.90 -12.41
CA ILE A 261 16.06 -8.81 -10.97
C ILE A 261 16.21 -10.19 -10.34
N ASP A 262 16.62 -10.26 -9.08
CA ASP A 262 16.89 -11.53 -8.37
C ASP A 262 15.62 -12.34 -8.05
N HIS A 263 14.49 -11.66 -7.82
CA HIS A 263 13.26 -12.28 -7.34
C HIS A 263 12.03 -12.00 -8.23
N PRO A 264 12.08 -12.31 -9.54
CA PRO A 264 11.06 -11.89 -10.50
C PRO A 264 9.67 -12.49 -10.24
N ASP A 265 9.62 -13.72 -9.73
CA ASP A 265 8.37 -14.45 -9.52
C ASP A 265 7.84 -14.38 -8.07
N HIS A 266 8.54 -13.71 -7.15
CA HIS A 266 8.20 -13.71 -5.72
C HIS A 266 6.76 -13.23 -5.46
N LEU A 267 6.40 -12.06 -5.98
CA LEU A 267 5.05 -11.50 -5.84
C LEU A 267 3.99 -12.40 -6.49
N LYS A 268 4.31 -13.01 -7.63
CA LYS A 268 3.40 -13.92 -8.34
C LYS A 268 3.11 -15.15 -7.49
N HIS A 269 4.14 -15.74 -6.90
CA HIS A 269 4.00 -16.89 -6.00
C HIS A 269 3.12 -16.58 -4.79
N ILE A 270 3.35 -15.46 -4.08
CA ILE A 270 2.51 -15.05 -2.95
C ILE A 270 1.04 -14.91 -3.39
N LYS A 271 0.77 -14.29 -4.54
CA LYS A 271 -0.59 -14.13 -5.05
C LYS A 271 -1.26 -15.46 -5.37
N GLU A 272 -0.53 -16.42 -5.92
CA GLU A 272 -1.04 -17.76 -6.24
C GLU A 272 -1.38 -18.55 -4.97
N GLU A 273 -0.50 -18.53 -3.97
CA GLU A 273 -0.73 -19.22 -2.69
C GLU A 273 -1.93 -18.62 -1.93
N SER A 274 -2.04 -17.28 -1.84
CA SER A 274 -3.21 -16.66 -1.19
C SER A 274 -4.52 -17.05 -1.90
N LYS A 275 -4.54 -17.12 -3.23
CA LYS A 275 -5.73 -17.55 -3.98
C LYS A 275 -6.10 -19.01 -3.70
N LYS A 276 -5.11 -19.90 -3.54
CA LYS A 276 -5.36 -21.30 -3.16
C LYS A 276 -5.96 -21.38 -1.76
N LEU A 277 -5.45 -20.58 -0.82
CA LEU A 277 -5.94 -20.53 0.57
C LEU A 277 -7.38 -20.02 0.66
N GLN A 278 -7.71 -18.95 -0.07
CA GLN A 278 -9.07 -18.39 -0.15
C GLN A 278 -10.10 -19.40 -0.69
N ARG A 279 -9.71 -20.20 -1.70
CA ARG A 279 -10.59 -21.26 -2.23
C ARG A 279 -10.88 -22.34 -1.18
N ARG A 280 -9.85 -22.79 -0.46
CA ARG A 280 -9.98 -23.81 0.60
C ARG A 280 -10.87 -23.35 1.76
N THR A 281 -10.75 -22.10 2.16
CA THR A 281 -11.58 -21.51 3.23
C THR A 281 -13.04 -21.37 2.80
N HIS A 282 -13.31 -20.95 1.57
CA HIS A 282 -14.68 -20.94 1.03
C HIS A 282 -15.32 -22.33 0.92
N ASP A 283 -14.59 -23.34 0.47
CA ASP A 283 -15.11 -24.70 0.37
C ASP A 283 -15.41 -25.30 1.76
N THR A 284 -14.57 -24.99 2.75
CA THR A 284 -14.80 -25.40 4.15
C THR A 284 -16.05 -24.73 4.73
N ALA A 285 -16.24 -23.42 4.51
CA ALA A 285 -17.42 -22.70 4.99
C ALA A 285 -18.73 -23.25 4.40
N ARG A 286 -18.76 -23.56 3.10
CA ARG A 286 -19.93 -24.20 2.45
C ARG A 286 -20.22 -25.59 3.01
N ASN A 287 -19.19 -26.38 3.29
CA ASN A 287 -19.38 -27.73 3.82
C ASN A 287 -19.93 -27.71 5.27
N VAL A 288 -19.55 -26.71 6.08
CA VAL A 288 -20.09 -26.53 7.43
C VAL A 288 -21.54 -26.06 7.39
N GLU A 289 -21.90 -25.15 6.49
CA GLU A 289 -23.30 -24.73 6.29
C GLU A 289 -24.20 -25.88 5.80
N CYS A 290 -23.71 -26.74 4.90
CA CYS A 290 -24.44 -27.92 4.43
C CYS A 290 -24.64 -28.99 5.52
N LEU A 291 -23.74 -29.08 6.51
CA LEU A 291 -23.86 -30.01 7.63
C LEU A 291 -24.77 -29.49 8.75
N GLN A 292 -24.97 -28.17 8.86
CA GLN A 292 -25.91 -27.56 9.81
C GLN A 292 -27.34 -27.43 9.25
N ALA A 293 -27.51 -27.64 7.95
CA ALA A 293 -28.81 -27.60 7.26
C ALA A 293 -29.46 -28.99 7.05
N ASN A 294 -28.88 -30.07 7.61
CA ASN A 294 -29.40 -31.44 7.54
C ASN A 294 -29.74 -31.99 8.93
#